data_AF-A0A843YTW5-F1
#
_entry.id   AF-A0A843YTW5-F1
#
_cell.length_a   1.000
_cell.length_b   1.000
_cell.length_c   1.000
_cell.angle_alpha   90.00
_cell.angle_beta   90.00
_cell.angle_gamma   90.00
#
_symmetry.space_group_name_H-M   'P 1'
#
loop_
_entity.id
_entity.type
_entity.pdbx_description
1 polymer ?
#
loop_
_entity_poly.entity_id
_entity_poly.type
_entity_poly.pdbx_seq_one_letter_code
_entity_poly.pdbx_strand_id
1 'polypeptide(L)' 'MITREGMKHWVLEALKNLGGKGRPKDVAKYIWGHYESELKQSGSLLYTWQYDVRWAAQSLRDSGELKPVHGRHDLPWELA' A
#
# COMPACT_ATOMS: atom_id res chain seq x y z
N MET A 1 -3.57 13.14 -9.85
CA MET A 1 -3.59 13.45 -8.40
C MET A 1 -4.21 12.25 -7.73
N ILE A 2 -3.43 11.59 -6.88
CA ILE A 2 -3.87 10.35 -6.24
C ILE A 2 -4.87 10.63 -5.12
N THR A 3 -5.80 9.69 -4.92
CA THR A 3 -6.75 9.68 -3.79
C THR A 3 -6.44 8.50 -2.88
N ARG A 4 -7.02 8.50 -1.68
CA ARG A 4 -6.89 7.39 -0.73
C ARG A 4 -7.32 6.05 -1.32
N GLU A 5 -8.39 6.02 -2.10
CA GLU A 5 -8.86 4.81 -2.81
C GLU A 5 -7.84 4.32 -3.84
N GLY A 6 -7.20 5.24 -4.57
CA GLY A 6 -6.16 4.89 -5.54
C GLY A 6 -4.94 4.20 -4.91
N MET A 7 -4.66 4.43 -3.62
CA MET A 7 -3.57 3.76 -2.91
C MET A 7 -3.76 2.23 -2.85
N LYS A 8 -5.00 1.73 -2.90
CA LYS A 8 -5.27 0.28 -2.96
C LYS A 8 -4.63 -0.34 -4.20
N HIS A 9 -4.77 0.32 -5.34
CA HIS A 9 -4.18 -0.14 -6.59
C HIS A 9 -2.65 -0.19 -6.50
N TRP A 10 -2.03 0.87 -5.98
CA TRP A 10 -0.58 0.93 -5.79
C TRP A 10 -0.05 -0.14 -4.84
N VAL A 11 -0.78 -0.47 -3.77
CA VAL A 11 -0.40 -1.57 -2.86
C VAL A 11 -0.43 -2.92 -3.58
N LEU A 12 -1.48 -3.20 -4.35
CA LEU A 12 -1.60 -4.44 -5.12
C LEU A 12 -0.49 -4.56 -6.16
N GLU A 13 -0.21 -3.48 -6.90
CA GLU A 13 0.85 -3.45 -7.90
C GLU A 13 2.24 -3.67 -7.27
N ALA A 14 2.50 -3.00 -6.14
CA ALA A 14 3.74 -3.18 -5.39
C ALA A 14 3.90 -4.64 -4.93
N LEU A 15 2.85 -5.24 -4.36
CA LEU A 15 2.92 -6.63 -3.89
C LEU A 15 3.08 -7.62 -5.04
N LYS A 16 2.43 -7.40 -6.19
CA LYS A 16 2.65 -8.20 -7.40
C LYS A 16 4.11 -8.14 -7.86
N ASN A 17 4.71 -6.94 -7.89
CA ASN A 17 6.13 -6.77 -8.24
C ASN A 17 7.09 -7.40 -7.21
N LEU A 18 6.69 -7.48 -5.94
CA LEU A 18 7.47 -8.11 -4.88
C LEU A 18 7.27 -9.64 -4.79
N GLY A 19 6.59 -10.27 -5.76
CA GLY A 19 6.37 -11.71 -5.79
C GLY A 19 5.19 -12.17 -4.91
N GLY A 20 4.19 -11.31 -4.74
CA GLY A 20 2.95 -11.58 -4.01
C GLY A 20 3.00 -11.29 -2.51
N LYS A 21 4.16 -10.91 -1.96
CA LYS A 21 4.31 -10.56 -0.55
C LYS A 21 5.36 -9.47 -0.31
N GLY A 22 5.15 -8.63 0.69
CA GLY A 22 6.09 -7.55 1.02
C GLY A 22 5.84 -6.95 2.39
N ARG A 23 6.88 -6.42 3.04
CA ARG A 23 6.68 -5.64 4.27
C ARG A 23 6.17 -4.24 3.92
N PRO A 24 5.50 -3.54 4.85
CA PRO A 24 4.98 -2.20 4.57
C PRO A 24 6.05 -1.21 4.08
N LYS A 25 7.30 -1.35 4.55
CA LYS A 25 8.44 -0.54 4.10
C LYS A 25 8.81 -0.79 2.64
N ASP A 26 8.70 -2.04 2.17
CA ASP A 26 9.09 -2.44 0.82
C ASP A 26 8.03 -1.94 -0.18
N VAL A 27 6.75 -2.05 0.20
CA VAL A 27 5.63 -1.44 -0.54
C VAL A 27 5.78 0.07 -0.61
N ALA A 28 6.08 0.75 0.50
CA ALA A 28 6.32 2.20 0.50
C ALA A 28 7.49 2.58 -0.41
N LYS A 29 8.59 1.83 -0.37
CA LYS A 29 9.75 2.06 -1.26
C LYS A 29 9.39 1.90 -2.74
N TYR A 30 8.60 0.87 -3.09
CA TYR A 30 8.08 0.70 -4.45
C TYR A 30 7.25 1.91 -4.88
N ILE A 31 6.26 2.28 -4.06
CA ILE A 31 5.35 3.38 -4.36
C ILE A 31 6.12 4.69 -4.54
N TRP A 32 7.06 5.00 -3.65
CA TRP A 32 7.90 6.17 -3.79
C TRP A 32 8.69 6.13 -5.11
N GLY A 33 9.36 5.01 -5.40
CA GLY A 33 10.19 4.88 -6.60
C GLY A 33 9.42 5.01 -7.93
N HIS A 34 8.11 4.72 -7.96
CA HIS A 34 7.31 4.71 -9.19
C HIS A 34 6.34 5.89 -9.29
N TYR A 35 5.84 6.42 -8.17
CA TYR A 35 4.78 7.42 -8.15
C TYR A 35 5.12 8.69 -7.36
N GLU A 36 6.42 8.95 -7.08
CA GLU A 36 6.86 10.15 -6.37
C GLU A 36 6.27 11.44 -6.97
N SER A 37 6.26 11.58 -8.29
CA SER A 37 5.72 12.77 -8.96
C SER A 37 4.23 12.95 -8.67
N GLU A 38 3.45 11.88 -8.69
CA GLU A 38 2.01 11.94 -8.41
C GLU A 38 1.73 12.20 -6.93
N LEU A 39 2.53 11.62 -6.02
CA LEU A 39 2.49 11.93 -4.59
C LEU A 39 2.80 13.39 -4.33
N LYS A 40 3.84 13.95 -4.96
CA LYS A 40 4.21 15.37 -4.80
C LYS A 40 3.11 16.32 -5.27
N GLN A 41 2.34 15.91 -6.28
CA GLN A 41 1.19 16.67 -6.79
C GLN A 41 -0.09 16.50 -5.95
N SER A 42 -0.09 15.65 -4.91
CA SER A 42 -1.28 15.34 -4.12
C SER A 42 -1.56 16.28 -2.95
N GLY A 43 -0.79 17.36 -2.82
CA GLY A 43 -1.00 18.39 -1.82
C GLY A 43 -0.75 17.86 -0.40
N SER A 44 -1.74 17.99 0.49
CA SER A 44 -1.61 17.54 1.89
C SER A 44 -1.41 16.03 2.02
N LEU A 45 -1.91 15.24 1.06
CA LEU A 45 -1.78 13.79 1.04
C LEU A 45 -0.30 13.35 0.93
N LEU A 46 0.57 14.19 0.36
CA LEU A 46 2.03 13.96 0.36
C LEU A 46 2.60 13.74 1.76
N TYR A 47 2.00 14.31 2.79
CA TYR A 47 2.49 14.22 4.16
C TYR A 47 1.83 13.07 4.95
N THR A 48 0.74 12.49 4.43
CA THR A 48 -0.01 11.42 5.12
C THR A 48 -0.04 10.10 4.37
N TRP A 49 0.43 10.04 3.12
CA TRP A 49 0.20 8.90 2.23
C TRP A 49 0.65 7.55 2.79
N GLN A 50 1.67 7.50 3.66
CA GLN A 50 2.08 6.24 4.30
C GLN A 50 1.01 5.69 5.25
N TYR A 51 0.27 6.56 5.94
CA TYR A 51 -0.91 6.17 6.72
C TYR A 51 -2.05 5.71 5.79
N ASP A 52 -2.24 6.39 4.66
CA ASP A 52 -3.23 6.01 3.65
C ASP A 52 -2.92 4.64 3.04
N VAL A 53 -1.64 4.32 2.81
CA VAL A 53 -1.17 3.00 2.37
C VAL A 53 -1.42 1.92 3.43
N ARG A 54 -1.22 2.21 4.72
CA ARG A 54 -1.58 1.29 5.81
C ARG A 54 -3.08 1.01 5.82
N TRP A 55 -3.90 2.06 5.68
CA TRP A 55 -5.34 1.91 5.57
C TRP A 55 -5.74 1.11 4.32
N ALA A 56 -5.11 1.37 3.17
CA ALA A 56 -5.40 0.65 1.93
C ALA A 56 -5.14 -0.84 2.10
N ALA A 57 -4.02 -1.22 2.72
CA ALA A 57 -3.73 -2.61 3.04
C ALA A 57 -4.77 -3.23 3.99
N GLN A 58 -5.29 -2.48 4.97
CA GLN A 58 -6.39 -2.97 5.81
C GLN A 58 -7.67 -3.17 4.99
N SER A 59 -8.07 -2.18 4.20
CA SER A 59 -9.28 -2.28 3.37
C SER A 59 -9.19 -3.42 2.35
N LEU A 60 -8.00 -3.72 1.83
CA LEU A 60 -7.78 -4.85 0.92
C LEU A 60 -7.86 -6.22 1.65
N ARG A 61 -7.55 -6.28 2.95
CA ARG A 61 -7.84 -7.49 3.73
C ARG A 61 -9.34 -7.66 3.91
N ASP A 62 -10.02 -6.56 4.23
CA ASP A 62 -11.47 -6.57 4.46
C ASP A 62 -12.23 -6.97 3.17
N SER A 63 -11.70 -6.64 1.99
CA SER A 63 -12.24 -7.08 0.69
C SER A 63 -11.78 -8.49 0.25
N GLY A 64 -10.87 -9.13 0.99
CA GLY A 64 -10.35 -10.46 0.66
C GLY A 64 -9.26 -10.50 -0.41
N GLU A 65 -8.69 -9.36 -0.79
CA GLU A 65 -7.57 -9.28 -1.76
C GLU A 65 -6.20 -9.50 -1.12
N LEU A 66 -6.07 -9.21 0.18
CA LEU A 66 -4.89 -9.56 0.98
C LEU A 66 -5.24 -10.58 2.06
N LYS A 67 -4.28 -11.45 2.38
CA LYS A 67 -4.43 -12.39 3.49
C LYS A 67 -4.56 -11.66 4.84
N PRO A 68 -5.43 -12.16 5.74
CA PRO A 68 -5.54 -11.62 7.09
C PRO A 68 -4.26 -11.89 7.89
N VAL A 69 -3.93 -10.97 8.79
CA VAL A 69 -2.77 -11.12 9.71
C VAL A 69 -3.21 -11.38 11.16
N HIS A 70 -4.52 -11.49 11.43
CA HIS A 70 -5.09 -11.80 12.75
C HIS A 70 -4.47 -11.00 13.91
N GLY A 71 -4.27 -9.68 13.71
CA GLY A 71 -3.69 -8.79 14.71
C GLY A 71 -2.16 -8.84 14.82
N ARG A 72 -1.47 -9.68 14.04
CA ARG A 72 -0.01 -9.70 14.00
C ARG A 72 0.57 -8.56 13.17
N HIS A 73 1.61 -7.94 13.69
CA HIS A 73 2.30 -6.81 13.05
C HIS A 73 3.64 -7.21 12.41
N ASP A 74 4.10 -8.42 12.69
CA ASP A 74 5.40 -8.95 12.26
C ASP A 74 5.31 -9.73 10.94
N LEU A 75 4.10 -10.07 10.50
CA LEU A 75 3.85 -10.72 9.22
C LEU A 75 3.90 -9.70 8.06
N PRO A 76 4.39 -10.10 6.87
CA PRO A 76 4.30 -9.28 5.67
C PRO A 76 2.84 -9.14 5.21
N TRP A 77 2.60 -8.20 4.31
CA TRP A 77 1.38 -8.17 3.52
C TRP A 77 1.52 -9.15 2.38
N GLU A 78 0.47 -9.93 2.11
CA GLU A 78 0.49 -11.00 1.13
C GLU A 78 -0.84 -11.01 0.38
N LEU A 79 -0.78 -11.15 -0.94
CA LEU A 79 -1.97 -11.32 -1.80
C LEU A 79 -2.71 -12.60 -1.40
N ALA A 80 -4.04 -12.58 -1.44
CA ALA A 80 -4.89 -13.74 -1.15
C ALA A 80 -4.66 -14.89 -2.12
#